data_AF-A0A2E6W6J3-F1
#
_entry.id   AF-A0A2E6W6J3-F1
#
_cell.length_a   1.000
_cell.length_b   1.000
_cell.length_c   1.000
_cell.angle_alpha   90.00
_cell.angle_beta   90.00
_cell.angle_gamma   90.00
#
_symmetry.space_group_name_H-M   'P 1'
#
loop_
_entity.id
_entity.type
_entity.pdbx_description
1 polymer ?
#
loop_
_entity_poly.entity_id
_entity_poly.type
_entity_poly.pdbx_seq_one_letter_code
_entity_poly.pdbx_strand_id
1 'polypeptide(L)'
;MARAYLLIIVLGVLGGVGFGAWKYYTDTQQRIQTLSENNAKLETALQTSEASITALQTQAEQTAVLTKQLQQELQKAEQYGDNLRQRLRQLDLLADAIANAKNLEGRMNGATAKLWREIMGETGNTAGSSTDLPFWLQSKTGSGNQDSNAGTESNSTDSSQTQTN
;
A
#
# COMPACT_ATOMS: atom_id res chain seq x y z
N MET A 1 -46.83 40.20 -87.80
CA MET A 1 -45.53 40.17 -87.09
C MET A 1 -45.65 40.60 -85.62
N ALA A 2 -46.07 41.83 -85.28
CA ALA A 2 -46.13 42.32 -83.88
C ALA A 2 -46.92 41.43 -82.89
N ARG A 3 -48.05 40.85 -83.33
CA ARG A 3 -48.88 39.96 -82.49
C ARG A 3 -48.16 38.66 -82.10
N ALA A 4 -47.28 38.13 -82.95
CA ALA A 4 -46.52 36.91 -82.67
C ALA A 4 -45.40 37.17 -81.65
N TYR A 5 -44.71 38.31 -81.76
CA TYR A 5 -43.69 38.71 -80.79
C TYR A 5 -44.27 38.97 -79.40
N LEU A 6 -45.46 39.59 -79.32
CA LEU A 6 -46.17 39.79 -78.04
C LEU A 6 -46.52 38.47 -77.34
N LEU A 7 -46.92 37.46 -78.11
CA LEU A 7 -47.27 36.14 -77.59
C LEU A 7 -46.03 35.42 -77.01
N ILE A 8 -44.89 35.52 -77.69
CA ILE A 8 -43.61 34.96 -77.21
C ILE A 8 -43.16 35.62 -75.91
N ILE A 9 -43.32 36.95 -75.78
CA ILE A 9 -42.99 37.68 -74.56
C ILE A 9 -43.87 37.22 -73.39
N VAL A 10 -45.18 37.10 -73.60
CA VAL A 10 -46.12 36.65 -72.55
C VAL A 10 -45.81 35.22 -72.11
N LEU A 11 -45.52 34.32 -73.05
CA LEU A 11 -45.11 32.95 -72.75
C LEU A 11 -43.76 32.89 -72.03
N GLY A 12 -42.81 33.75 -72.39
CA GLY A 12 -41.52 33.87 -71.70
C GLY A 12 -41.67 34.34 -70.25
N VAL A 13 -42.54 35.32 -69.99
CA VAL A 13 -42.83 35.82 -68.63
C VAL A 13 -43.55 34.75 -67.80
N LEU A 14 -44.58 34.09 -68.36
CA LEU A 14 -45.30 33.02 -67.66
C LEU A 14 -44.40 31.80 -67.38
N GLY A 15 -43.53 31.43 -68.31
CA GLY A 15 -42.53 30.38 -68.13
C GLY A 15 -41.50 30.73 -67.05
N GLY A 16 -41.03 31.99 -67.02
CA GLY A 16 -40.10 32.48 -65.99
C GLY A 16 -40.70 32.47 -64.58
N VAL A 17 -41.96 32.91 -64.43
CA VAL A 17 -42.67 32.91 -63.13
C VAL A 17 -42.97 31.47 -62.67
N GLY A 18 -43.44 30.60 -63.57
CA GLY A 18 -43.70 29.20 -63.25
C GLY A 18 -42.44 28.44 -62.82
N PHE A 19 -41.31 28.67 -63.50
CA PHE A 19 -40.03 28.05 -63.13
C PHE A 19 -39.50 28.57 -61.79
N GLY A 20 -39.64 29.87 -61.52
CA GLY A 20 -39.25 30.49 -60.24
C GLY A 20 -40.04 29.93 -59.06
N ALA A 21 -41.36 29.79 -59.21
CA ALA A 21 -42.21 29.16 -58.18
C ALA A 21 -41.82 27.70 -57.95
N TRP A 22 -41.67 26.90 -59.00
CA TRP A 22 -41.26 25.49 -58.88
C TRP A 22 -39.89 25.33 -58.21
N LYS A 23 -38.91 26.17 -58.59
CA LYS A 23 -37.60 26.20 -57.94
C LYS A 23 -37.69 26.55 -56.46
N TYR A 24 -38.50 27.53 -56.09
CA TYR A 24 -38.68 27.94 -54.69
C TYR A 24 -39.29 26.83 -53.83
N TYR A 25 -40.32 26.13 -54.33
CA TYR A 25 -40.90 24.99 -53.64
C TYR A 25 -39.91 23.83 -53.49
N THR A 26 -39.15 23.52 -54.54
CA THR A 26 -38.16 22.42 -54.51
C THR A 26 -37.00 22.74 -53.55
N ASP A 27 -36.49 23.99 -53.55
CA ASP A 27 -35.44 24.43 -52.61
C ASP A 27 -35.94 24.41 -51.16
N THR A 28 -37.19 24.84 -50.93
CA THR A 28 -37.80 24.82 -49.59
C THR A 28 -37.95 23.39 -49.05
N GLN A 29 -38.40 22.44 -49.89
CA GLN A 29 -38.50 21.03 -49.48
C GLN A 29 -37.12 20.42 -49.18
N GLN A 30 -36.11 20.72 -50.00
CA GLN A 30 -34.73 20.24 -49.74
C GLN A 30 -34.16 20.81 -48.43
N ARG A 31 -34.43 22.09 -48.12
CA ARG A 31 -34.04 22.69 -46.85
C ARG A 31 -34.74 22.03 -45.67
N ILE A 32 -36.05 21.80 -45.75
CA ILE A 32 -36.80 21.13 -44.67
C ILE A 32 -36.29 19.71 -44.45
N GLN A 33 -36.03 18.96 -45.53
CA GLN A 33 -35.45 17.62 -45.46
C GLN A 33 -34.07 17.65 -44.78
N THR A 34 -33.21 18.59 -45.19
CA THR A 34 -31.89 18.78 -44.59
C THR A 34 -31.98 19.12 -43.10
N LEU A 35 -32.88 20.03 -42.70
CA LEU A 35 -33.05 20.39 -41.28
C LEU A 35 -33.60 19.22 -40.45
N SER A 36 -34.52 18.43 -41.01
CA SER A 36 -35.05 17.22 -40.37
C SER A 36 -33.94 16.18 -40.15
N GLU A 37 -33.13 15.92 -41.17
CA GLU A 37 -31.99 15.01 -41.08
C GLU A 37 -30.93 15.47 -40.07
N ASN A 38 -30.65 16.78 -40.01
CA ASN A 38 -29.71 17.33 -39.03
C ASN A 38 -30.25 17.24 -37.60
N ASN A 39 -31.54 17.51 -37.39
CA ASN A 39 -32.16 17.33 -36.07
C ASN A 39 -32.12 15.87 -35.60
N ALA A 40 -32.46 14.92 -36.48
CA ALA A 40 -32.39 13.49 -36.15
C ALA A 40 -30.96 13.04 -35.82
N LYS A 41 -29.95 13.56 -36.52
CA LYS A 41 -28.54 13.31 -36.19
C LYS A 41 -28.15 13.91 -34.83
N LEU A 42 -28.60 15.12 -34.52
CA LEU A 42 -28.34 15.76 -33.23
C LEU A 42 -29.00 14.98 -32.08
N GLU A 43 -30.23 14.53 -32.24
CA GLU A 43 -30.94 13.70 -31.24
C GLU A 43 -30.21 12.37 -31.00
N THR A 44 -29.80 11.70 -32.08
CA THR A 44 -29.02 10.45 -31.99
C THR A 44 -27.66 10.68 -31.31
N ALA A 45 -26.98 11.79 -31.63
CA ALA A 45 -25.72 12.16 -31.01
C ALA A 45 -25.88 12.48 -29.52
N LEU A 46 -26.97 13.16 -29.15
CA LEU A 46 -27.29 13.48 -27.77
C LEU A 46 -27.55 12.20 -26.96
N GLN A 47 -28.40 11.29 -27.48
CA GLN A 47 -28.68 10.00 -26.86
C GLN A 47 -27.41 9.17 -26.68
N THR A 48 -26.54 9.16 -27.70
CA THR A 48 -25.23 8.47 -27.62
C THR A 48 -24.33 9.12 -26.57
N SER A 49 -24.33 10.45 -26.48
CA SER A 49 -23.54 11.18 -25.49
C SER A 49 -24.03 10.93 -24.07
N GLU A 50 -25.34 10.94 -23.83
CA GLU A 50 -25.95 10.62 -22.52
C GLU A 50 -25.66 9.18 -22.10
N ALA A 51 -25.79 8.22 -23.03
CA ALA A 51 -25.42 6.83 -22.78
C ALA A 51 -23.92 6.70 -22.44
N SER A 52 -23.07 7.44 -23.15
CA SER A 52 -21.61 7.48 -22.89
C SER A 52 -21.29 8.09 -21.52
N ILE A 53 -21.95 9.18 -21.13
CA ILE A 53 -21.78 9.81 -19.82
C ILE A 53 -22.20 8.85 -18.71
N THR A 54 -23.33 8.17 -18.86
CA THR A 54 -23.84 7.19 -17.88
C THR A 54 -22.87 6.02 -17.73
N ALA A 55 -22.33 5.51 -18.85
CA ALA A 55 -21.32 4.45 -18.84
C ALA A 55 -20.02 4.92 -18.14
N LEU A 56 -19.56 6.15 -18.42
CA LEU A 56 -18.38 6.73 -17.79
C LEU A 56 -18.58 6.93 -16.28
N GLN A 57 -19.75 7.38 -15.83
CA GLN A 57 -20.07 7.50 -14.41
C GLN A 57 -20.04 6.12 -13.72
N THR A 58 -20.68 5.12 -14.33
CA THR A 58 -20.69 3.75 -13.81
C THR A 58 -19.26 3.17 -13.73
N GLN A 59 -18.43 3.44 -14.74
CA GLN A 59 -17.03 3.02 -14.75
C GLN A 59 -16.20 3.76 -13.70
N ALA A 60 -16.44 5.06 -13.51
CA ALA A 60 -15.77 5.84 -12.46
C ALA A 60 -16.13 5.33 -11.05
N GLU A 61 -17.38 4.98 -10.80
CA GLU A 61 -17.80 4.38 -9.53
C GLU A 61 -17.14 3.02 -9.30
N GLN A 62 -17.18 2.13 -10.31
CA GLN A 62 -16.54 0.82 -10.21
C GLN A 62 -15.02 0.92 -9.98
N THR A 63 -14.34 1.83 -10.69
CA THR A 63 -12.89 2.04 -10.50
C THR A 63 -12.57 2.63 -9.12
N ALA A 64 -13.41 3.50 -8.58
CA ALA A 64 -13.25 4.01 -7.22
C ALA A 64 -13.40 2.89 -6.16
N VAL A 65 -14.40 2.00 -6.33
CA VAL A 65 -14.58 0.82 -5.46
C VAL A 65 -13.37 -0.11 -5.57
N LEU A 66 -12.92 -0.43 -6.78
CA LEU A 66 -11.80 -1.32 -7.00
C LEU A 66 -10.50 -0.75 -6.42
N THR A 67 -10.29 0.56 -6.55
CA THR A 67 -9.13 1.24 -5.97
C THR A 67 -9.14 1.15 -4.44
N LYS A 68 -10.30 1.31 -3.80
CA LYS A 68 -10.43 1.12 -2.34
C LYS A 68 -10.14 -0.32 -1.93
N GLN A 69 -10.63 -1.30 -2.69
CA GLN A 69 -10.33 -2.72 -2.41
C GLN A 69 -8.84 -3.00 -2.54
N LEU A 70 -8.19 -2.52 -3.62
CA LEU A 70 -6.75 -2.64 -3.81
C LEU A 70 -5.96 -2.06 -2.63
N GLN A 71 -6.33 -0.88 -2.15
CA GLN A 71 -5.68 -0.25 -0.99
C GLN A 71 -5.83 -1.10 0.28
N GLN A 72 -7.01 -1.69 0.51
CA GLN A 72 -7.23 -2.60 1.65
C GLN A 72 -6.41 -3.88 1.51
N GLU A 73 -6.32 -4.46 0.32
CA GLU A 73 -5.51 -5.64 0.05
C GLU A 73 -4.02 -5.36 0.24
N LEU A 74 -3.54 -4.20 -0.19
CA LEU A 74 -2.16 -3.76 0.04
C LEU A 74 -1.86 -3.63 1.54
N GLN A 75 -2.74 -2.98 2.31
CA GLN A 75 -2.56 -2.88 3.77
C GLN A 75 -2.54 -4.26 4.44
N LYS A 76 -3.40 -5.19 4.01
CA LYS A 76 -3.37 -6.57 4.52
C LYS A 76 -2.07 -7.28 4.13
N ALA A 77 -1.58 -7.09 2.91
CA ALA A 77 -0.33 -7.67 2.45
C ALA A 77 0.87 -7.12 3.22
N GLU A 78 0.90 -5.82 3.54
CA GLU A 78 1.90 -5.20 4.40
C GLU A 78 1.89 -5.82 5.80
N GLN A 79 0.71 -5.89 6.44
CA GLN A 79 0.57 -6.52 7.77
C GLN A 79 0.98 -7.99 7.75
N TYR A 80 0.63 -8.73 6.70
CA TYR A 80 1.02 -10.11 6.54
C TYR A 80 2.53 -10.24 6.36
N GLY A 81 3.15 -9.37 5.56
CA GLY A 81 4.60 -9.31 5.37
C GLY A 81 5.34 -9.00 6.67
N ASP A 82 4.83 -8.07 7.48
CA ASP A 82 5.42 -7.75 8.78
C ASP A 82 5.25 -8.90 9.78
N ASN A 83 4.11 -9.59 9.78
CA ASN A 83 3.94 -10.81 10.57
C ASN A 83 4.93 -11.90 10.16
N LEU A 84 5.14 -12.08 8.86
CA LEU A 84 6.08 -13.06 8.34
C LEU A 84 7.52 -12.72 8.75
N ARG A 85 7.92 -11.44 8.66
CA ARG A 85 9.23 -10.96 9.13
C ARG A 85 9.41 -11.16 10.63
N GLN A 86 8.38 -10.88 11.43
CA GLN A 86 8.42 -11.11 12.87
C GLN A 86 8.60 -12.60 13.20
N ARG A 87 7.84 -13.48 12.53
CA ARG A 87 7.97 -14.93 12.69
C ARG A 87 9.35 -15.42 12.28
N LEU A 88 9.90 -14.91 11.17
CA LEU A 88 11.23 -15.27 10.73
C LEU A 88 12.30 -14.85 11.75
N ARG A 89 12.20 -13.64 12.30
CA ARG A 89 13.08 -13.17 13.38
C ARG A 89 12.97 -14.01 14.65
N GLN A 90 11.76 -14.45 15.02
CA GLN A 90 11.56 -15.34 16.17
C GLN A 90 12.19 -16.70 15.93
N LEU A 91 11.99 -17.27 14.74
CA LEU A 91 12.62 -18.54 14.35
C LEU A 91 14.15 -18.43 14.35
N ASP A 92 14.70 -17.34 13.83
CA ASP A 92 16.13 -17.08 13.80
C ASP A 92 16.70 -16.90 15.22
N LEU A 93 16.02 -16.17 16.11
CA LEU A 93 16.41 -16.06 17.51
C LEU A 93 16.34 -17.41 18.25
N LEU A 94 15.32 -18.23 17.98
CA LEU A 94 15.25 -19.58 18.53
C LEU A 94 16.37 -20.47 17.98
N ALA A 95 16.66 -20.38 16.68
CA ALA A 95 17.73 -21.13 16.05
C ALA A 95 19.09 -20.73 16.63
N ASP A 96 19.33 -19.44 16.84
CA ASP A 96 20.54 -18.92 17.47
C ASP A 96 20.64 -19.32 18.95
N ALA A 97 19.53 -19.32 19.69
CA ALA A 97 19.48 -19.81 21.07
C ALA A 97 19.78 -21.32 21.16
N ILE A 98 19.31 -22.12 20.20
CA ILE A 98 19.64 -23.54 20.10
C ILE A 98 21.11 -23.74 19.72
N ALA A 99 21.62 -22.97 18.75
CA ALA A 99 23.01 -23.04 18.33
C ALA A 99 23.98 -22.65 19.47
N ASN A 100 23.63 -21.63 20.24
CA ASN A 100 24.38 -21.15 21.41
C ASN A 100 23.94 -21.80 22.73
N ALA A 101 23.18 -22.90 22.70
CA ALA A 101 22.72 -23.60 23.90
C ALA A 101 23.88 -23.98 24.83
N LYS A 102 25.04 -24.31 24.27
CA LYS A 102 26.27 -24.62 25.03
C LYS A 102 26.82 -23.43 25.81
N ASN A 103 26.73 -22.21 25.27
CA ASN A 103 27.13 -20.99 25.97
C ASN A 103 26.14 -20.67 27.10
N LEU A 104 24.84 -20.84 26.84
CA LEU A 104 23.78 -20.65 27.82
C LEU A 104 23.91 -21.64 28.98
N GLU A 105 24.17 -22.92 28.67
CA GLU A 105 24.43 -23.98 29.65
C GLU A 105 25.66 -23.66 30.51
N GLY A 106 26.76 -23.19 29.90
CA GLY A 106 27.94 -22.75 30.62
C GLY A 106 27.66 -21.59 31.59
N ARG A 107 26.92 -20.58 31.14
CA ARG A 107 26.53 -19.42 31.97
C ARG A 107 25.56 -19.81 33.09
N MET A 108 24.60 -20.68 32.81
CA MET A 108 23.63 -21.18 33.78
C MET A 108 24.32 -22.04 34.84
N ASN A 109 25.18 -22.97 34.43
CA ASN A 109 25.96 -23.79 35.37
C ASN A 109 26.91 -22.92 36.20
N GLY A 110 27.53 -21.89 35.61
CA GLY A 110 28.35 -20.92 36.33
C GLY A 110 27.58 -20.12 37.39
N ALA A 111 26.36 -19.69 37.08
CA ALA A 111 25.48 -18.98 38.02
C ALA A 111 25.02 -19.90 39.16
N THR A 112 24.62 -21.14 38.87
CA THR A 112 24.23 -22.13 39.89
C THR A 112 25.42 -22.50 40.78
N ALA A 113 26.63 -22.62 40.21
CA ALA A 113 27.86 -22.83 40.97
C ALA A 113 28.18 -21.65 41.91
N LYS A 114 27.88 -20.41 41.50
CA LYS A 114 28.05 -19.22 42.34
C LYS A 114 27.07 -19.20 43.51
N LEU A 115 25.77 -19.44 43.23
CA LEU A 115 24.74 -19.55 44.27
C LEU A 115 25.07 -20.64 45.28
N TRP A 116 25.55 -21.79 44.83
CA TRP A 116 25.94 -22.87 45.73
C TRP A 116 27.09 -22.47 46.66
N ARG A 117 28.12 -21.80 46.13
CA ARG A 117 29.24 -21.29 46.96
C ARG A 117 28.80 -20.21 47.94
N GLU A 118 27.85 -19.35 47.54
CA GLU A 118 27.29 -18.29 48.40
C GLU A 118 26.50 -18.90 49.57
N ILE A 119 25.62 -19.87 49.29
CA ILE A 119 24.88 -20.62 50.32
C ILE A 119 25.84 -21.37 51.27
N MET A 120 26.88 -22.03 50.75
CA MET A 120 27.87 -22.72 51.58
C MET A 120 28.69 -21.74 52.44
N GLY A 121 29.00 -20.55 51.91
CA GLY A 121 29.68 -19.50 52.66
C GLY A 121 28.83 -18.92 53.79
N GLU A 122 27.54 -18.66 53.53
CA GLU A 122 26.60 -18.14 54.55
C GLU A 122 26.25 -19.17 55.63
N THR A 123 26.25 -20.46 55.30
CA THR A 123 25.94 -21.55 56.25
C THR A 123 27.11 -21.95 57.16
N GLY A 124 28.20 -21.18 57.15
CA GLY A 124 29.30 -21.31 58.11
C GLY A 124 30.45 -22.22 57.68
N ASN A 125 30.51 -22.64 56.41
CA ASN A 125 31.68 -23.35 55.88
C ASN A 125 32.84 -22.37 55.65
N THR A 126 33.90 -22.48 56.47
CA THR A 126 35.09 -21.61 56.42
C THR A 126 35.95 -21.76 55.15
N ALA A 127 35.64 -22.72 54.28
CA ALA A 127 36.32 -22.91 53.00
C ALA A 127 35.82 -21.97 51.86
N GLY A 128 34.74 -21.19 52.07
CA GLY A 128 34.32 -20.14 51.13
C GLY A 128 34.28 -20.57 49.65
N SER A 129 34.73 -19.69 48.75
CA SER A 129 34.78 -19.88 47.29
C SER A 129 35.62 -21.08 46.82
N SER A 130 36.33 -21.74 47.73
CA SER A 130 37.20 -22.91 47.49
C SER A 130 36.52 -24.24 47.82
N THR A 131 35.24 -24.24 48.20
CA THR A 131 34.48 -25.48 48.41
C THR A 131 34.25 -26.16 47.05
N ASP A 132 34.67 -27.41 46.94
CA ASP A 132 34.51 -28.21 45.72
C ASP A 132 33.05 -28.27 45.29
N LEU A 133 32.79 -27.97 44.02
CA LEU A 133 31.46 -28.10 43.45
C LEU A 133 31.02 -29.57 43.51
N PRO A 134 29.77 -29.85 43.89
CA PRO A 134 29.29 -31.22 43.92
C PRO A 134 29.27 -31.83 42.51
N PHE A 135 29.41 -33.15 42.42
CA PHE A 135 29.58 -33.88 41.15
C PHE A 135 28.53 -33.56 40.07
N TRP A 136 27.29 -33.26 40.46
CA TRP A 136 26.20 -32.89 39.56
C TRP A 136 26.28 -31.44 39.03
N LEU A 137 27.19 -30.62 39.57
CA LEU A 137 27.41 -29.21 39.23
C LEU A 137 28.81 -28.94 38.67
N GLN A 138 29.68 -29.95 38.62
CA GLN A 138 30.96 -29.89 37.94
C GLN A 138 30.73 -29.85 36.43
N SER A 139 30.82 -28.66 35.83
CA SER A 139 30.78 -28.54 34.38
C SER A 139 31.94 -29.33 33.79
N LYS A 140 31.68 -30.24 32.83
CA LYS A 140 32.73 -30.77 31.95
C LYS A 140 33.42 -29.58 31.29
N THR A 141 34.65 -29.31 31.69
CA THR A 141 35.43 -28.13 31.31
C THR A 141 35.63 -28.10 29.80
N GLY A 142 34.75 -27.40 29.10
CA GLY A 142 35.07 -26.77 27.83
C GLY A 142 35.68 -25.43 28.17
N SER A 143 37.01 -25.35 28.08
CA SER A 143 37.82 -24.12 28.20
C SER A 143 37.07 -22.87 27.72
N GLY A 144 36.58 -22.07 28.67
CA GLY A 144 35.92 -20.80 28.42
C GLY A 144 36.21 -19.89 29.60
N ASN A 145 37.27 -19.09 29.46
CA ASN A 145 37.75 -18.03 30.34
C ASN A 145 37.08 -17.94 31.72
N GLN A 146 37.72 -18.55 32.71
CA GLN A 146 37.66 -18.05 34.08
C GLN A 146 38.51 -16.78 34.14
N ASP A 147 37.94 -15.65 33.73
CA ASP A 147 38.47 -14.37 34.18
C ASP A 147 37.30 -13.47 34.54
N SER A 148 36.94 -13.54 35.82
CA SER A 148 36.06 -12.56 36.46
C SER A 148 36.76 -12.07 37.73
N ASN A 149 37.96 -11.54 37.54
CA ASN A 149 38.47 -10.49 38.42
C ASN A 149 38.13 -9.13 37.78
N ALA A 150 36.83 -8.80 37.72
CA ALA A 150 36.44 -7.40 37.56
C ALA A 150 36.58 -6.78 38.95
N GLY A 151 37.70 -6.12 39.18
CA GLY A 151 37.96 -5.37 40.39
C GLY A 151 36.76 -4.47 40.71
N THR A 152 36.36 -4.48 41.97
CA THR A 152 35.44 -3.51 42.54
C THR A 152 35.99 -2.12 42.29
N GLU A 153 35.55 -1.47 41.21
CA GLU A 153 35.67 -0.02 41.10
C GLU A 153 34.79 0.56 42.20
N SER A 154 35.46 1.11 43.21
CA SER A 154 34.84 2.00 44.20
C SER A 154 34.33 3.22 43.45
N ASN A 155 33.07 3.18 43.01
CA ASN A 155 32.37 4.38 42.59
C ASN A 155 31.98 5.15 43.86
N SER A 156 32.96 5.90 44.38
CA SER A 156 32.73 6.97 45.33
C SER A 156 31.67 7.88 44.71
N THR A 157 30.44 7.79 45.21
CA THR A 157 29.34 8.66 44.83
C THR A 157 29.64 10.02 45.43
N ASP A 158 30.42 10.84 44.73
CA ASP A 158 30.56 12.24 45.06
C ASP A 158 29.38 13.02 44.45
N SER A 159 28.51 13.38 45.36
CA SER A 159 27.52 14.46 45.35
C SER A 159 27.53 15.43 44.16
N SER A 160 26.45 15.38 43.37
CA SER A 160 25.58 16.51 43.01
C SER A 160 26.21 17.89 42.77
N GLN A 161 26.34 18.31 41.51
CA GLN A 161 26.04 19.71 41.14
C GLN A 161 25.24 19.78 39.84
N THR A 162 23.96 20.12 39.99
CA THR A 162 23.03 20.53 38.93
C THR A 162 23.49 21.86 38.35
N GLN A 163 23.85 21.90 37.07
CA GLN A 163 24.00 23.15 36.33
C GLN A 163 22.70 23.46 35.58
N THR A 164 21.93 24.37 36.14
CA THR A 164 20.95 25.20 35.44
C THR A 164 21.69 26.39 34.81
N ASN A 165 21.53 26.59 33.52
CA ASN A 165 21.30 27.88 32.86
C ASN A 165 20.79 27.65 31.44
#